data_AF-A0A924K522-F1
#
_entry.id   AF-A0A924K522-F1
#
_cell.length_a   1.000
_cell.length_b   1.000
_cell.length_c   1.000
_cell.angle_alpha   90.00
_cell.angle_beta   90.00
_cell.angle_gamma   90.00
#
_symmetry.space_group_name_H-M   'P 1'
#
loop_
_entity.id
_entity.type
_entity.pdbx_description
1 polymer ?
#
loop_
_entity_poly.entity_id
_entity_poly.type
_entity_poly.pdbx_seq_one_letter_code
_entity_poly.pdbx_strand_id
1 'polypeptide(L)'
;MMPTLGSLFDGRSNNFNLIRLLAALVVIYAHAPAITGLGAPEPFAQFTGKYSGALAIDVFFLLSGFLVTASALSERGLRHFIASRVLRIYPALVVCTALMVLVLGP
;
A
#
# COMPACT_ATOMS: atom_id res chain seq x y z
N MET A 1 18.12 -28.21 -8.77
CA MET A 1 16.66 -28.00 -8.83
C MET A 1 16.41 -26.50 -8.84
N MET A 2 15.76 -25.94 -9.85
CA MET A 2 15.48 -24.49 -9.87
C MET A 2 14.40 -24.20 -8.81
N PRO A 3 14.59 -23.19 -7.94
CA PRO A 3 13.56 -22.81 -6.99
C PRO A 3 12.29 -22.40 -7.75
N THR A 4 11.13 -22.87 -7.28
CA THR A 4 9.83 -22.42 -7.81
C THR A 4 9.54 -21.01 -7.31
N LEU A 5 8.72 -20.24 -8.04
CA LEU A 5 8.30 -18.91 -7.58
C LEU A 5 7.71 -18.96 -6.16
N GLY A 6 6.93 -20.00 -5.84
CA GLY A 6 6.40 -20.22 -4.49
C GLY A 6 7.50 -20.34 -3.42
N SER A 7 8.59 -21.07 -3.70
CA SER A 7 9.71 -21.22 -2.76
C SER A 7 10.49 -19.93 -2.50
N LEU A 8 10.46 -18.96 -3.42
CA LEU A 8 11.06 -17.64 -3.23
C LEU A 8 10.15 -16.68 -2.42
N PHE A 9 8.85 -17.01 -2.33
CA PHE A 9 7.89 -16.26 -1.53
C PHE A 9 7.82 -16.73 -0.07
N ASP A 10 8.26 -17.95 0.20
CA ASP A 10 8.17 -18.56 1.53
C ASP A 10 9.27 -18.01 2.46
N GLY A 11 9.02 -16.83 3.04
CA GLY A 11 9.92 -16.22 4.02
C GLY A 11 9.80 -14.69 4.14
N ARG A 12 10.50 -14.14 5.13
CA ARG A 12 10.71 -12.69 5.31
C ARG A 12 11.65 -12.07 4.26
N SER A 13 12.34 -12.90 3.48
CA SER A 13 13.32 -12.52 2.45
C SER A 13 12.65 -12.22 1.10
N ASN A 14 11.61 -11.39 1.10
CA ASN A 14 11.01 -10.88 -0.13
C ASN A 14 11.20 -9.36 -0.22
N ASN A 15 11.32 -8.84 -1.43
CA ASN A 15 11.56 -7.41 -1.67
C ASN A 15 10.26 -6.59 -1.74
N PHE A 16 9.12 -7.10 -1.25
CA PHE A 16 7.84 -6.39 -1.36
C PHE A 16 7.83 -5.07 -0.60
N ASN A 17 8.53 -4.99 0.54
CA ASN A 17 8.68 -3.74 1.27
C ASN A 17 9.50 -2.72 0.48
N LEU A 18 10.55 -3.16 -0.22
CA LEU A 18 11.36 -2.30 -1.08
C LEU A 18 10.53 -1.78 -2.26
N ILE A 19 9.75 -2.65 -2.93
CA ILE A 19 8.89 -2.23 -4.03
C ILE A 19 7.83 -1.23 -3.54
N ARG A 20 7.23 -1.47 -2.36
CA ARG A 20 6.31 -0.51 -1.72
C ARG A 20 6.98 0.81 -1.39
N LEU A 21 8.23 0.80 -0.92
CA LEU A 21 8.98 2.02 -0.64
C LEU A 21 9.22 2.82 -1.93
N LEU A 22 9.66 2.15 -3.01
CA LEU A 22 9.83 2.79 -4.31
C LEU A 22 8.51 3.37 -4.84
N ALA A 23 7.42 2.61 -4.73
CA ALA A 23 6.09 3.11 -5.09
C ALA A 23 5.68 4.33 -4.24
N ALA A 24 5.94 4.32 -2.92
CA ALA A 24 5.67 5.46 -2.04
C ALA A 24 6.46 6.71 -2.46
N LEU A 25 7.75 6.54 -2.83
CA LEU A 25 8.57 7.65 -3.32
C LEU A 25 8.01 8.23 -4.62
N VAL A 26 7.51 7.39 -5.54
CA VAL A 26 6.83 7.86 -6.75
C VAL A 26 5.53 8.60 -6.43
N VAL A 27 4.74 8.13 -5.46
CA VAL A 27 3.53 8.85 -5.01
C VAL A 27 3.88 10.24 -4.47
N ILE A 28 4.93 10.34 -3.63
CA ILE A 28 5.41 11.62 -3.09
C ILE A 28 5.85 12.56 -4.23
N TYR A 29 6.66 12.04 -5.16
CA TYR A 29 7.11 12.79 -6.33
C TYR A 29 5.93 13.31 -7.17
N ALA A 30 4.94 12.44 -7.43
CA ALA A 30 3.77 12.78 -8.25
C ALA A 30 2.86 13.84 -7.59
N HIS A 31 2.83 13.91 -6.26
CA HIS A 31 2.04 14.92 -5.54
C HIS A 31 2.80 16.21 -5.25
N ALA A 32 4.12 16.24 -5.41
CA ALA A 32 4.94 17.41 -5.10
C ALA A 32 4.48 18.70 -5.83
N PRO A 33 4.10 18.70 -7.13
CA PRO A 33 3.64 19.90 -7.81
C PRO A 33 2.30 20.45 -7.26
N ALA A 34 1.40 19.56 -6.85
CA ALA A 34 0.12 19.95 -6.25
C ALA A 34 0.31 20.58 -4.87
N ILE A 35 1.25 20.07 -4.08
CA ILE A 35 1.56 20.58 -2.73
C ILE A 35 2.29 21.92 -2.78
N THR A 36 3.19 22.09 -3.75
CA THR A 36 4.01 23.32 -3.91
C THR A 36 3.27 24.45 -4.61
N GLY A 37 2.03 24.23 -5.05
CA GLY A 37 1.23 25.24 -5.75
C GLY A 37 1.71 25.56 -7.16
N LEU A 38 2.62 24.74 -7.71
CA LEU A 38 3.16 24.92 -9.06
C LEU A 38 2.09 24.68 -10.14
N GLY A 39 0.99 23.99 -9.83
CA GLY A 39 -0.17 23.77 -10.69
C GLY A 39 0.09 23.00 -11.99
N ALA A 40 1.36 22.78 -12.33
CA ALA A 40 1.81 22.06 -13.49
C ALA A 40 1.77 20.54 -13.24
N PRO A 41 1.46 19.74 -14.28
CA PRO A 41 1.65 18.29 -14.23
C PRO A 41 3.10 17.97 -13.83
N GLU A 42 3.32 16.90 -13.06
CA GLU A 42 4.68 16.52 -12.71
C GLU A 42 5.52 16.23 -13.96
N PRO A 43 6.86 16.40 -13.93
CA PRO A 43 7.69 16.26 -15.13
C PRO A 43 7.47 14.93 -15.88
N PHE A 44 7.28 13.83 -15.15
CA PHE A 44 6.94 12.54 -15.76
C PHE A 44 5.66 12.56 -16.59
N ALA A 45 4.62 13.23 -16.10
CA ALA A 45 3.36 13.40 -16.81
C ALA A 45 3.52 14.33 -18.03
N GLN A 46 4.42 15.32 -17.96
CA GLN A 46 4.73 16.19 -19.11
C GLN A 46 5.39 15.42 -20.27
N PHE A 47 6.24 14.43 -19.97
CA PHE A 47 6.89 13.61 -21.00
C PHE A 47 6.02 12.49 -21.54
N THR A 48 5.21 11.85 -20.69
CA THR A 48 4.49 10.62 -21.03
C THR A 48 2.99 10.80 -21.22
N GLY A 49 2.45 11.96 -20.83
CA GLY A 49 1.00 12.21 -20.76
C GLY A 49 0.29 11.41 -19.66
N LYS A 50 1.03 10.67 -18.81
CA LYS A 50 0.47 9.79 -17.78
C LYS A 50 0.91 10.21 -16.39
N TYR A 51 -0.04 10.23 -15.47
CA TYR A 51 0.20 10.52 -14.06
C TYR A 51 1.00 9.39 -13.40
N SER A 52 2.21 9.69 -12.95
CA SER A 52 3.12 8.72 -12.31
C SER A 52 2.56 8.16 -11.00
N GLY A 53 1.77 8.96 -10.28
CA GLY A 53 1.11 8.52 -9.04
C GLY A 53 0.06 7.43 -9.28
N ALA A 54 -0.61 7.42 -10.44
CA ALA A 54 -1.57 6.37 -10.78
C ALA A 54 -0.86 5.01 -10.91
N LEU A 55 0.26 4.98 -11.63
CA LEU A 55 1.08 3.78 -11.76
C LEU A 55 1.58 3.28 -10.41
N ALA A 56 2.01 4.17 -9.53
CA ALA A 56 2.47 3.80 -8.20
C ALA A 56 1.34 3.19 -7.34
N ILE A 57 0.13 3.74 -7.42
CA ILE A 57 -1.05 3.21 -6.74
C ILE A 57 -1.44 1.82 -7.31
N ASP A 58 -1.35 1.62 -8.63
CA ASP A 58 -1.58 0.32 -9.26
C ASP A 58 -0.62 -0.74 -8.71
N VAL A 59 0.66 -0.39 -8.53
CA VAL A 59 1.66 -1.28 -7.90
C VAL A 59 1.26 -1.61 -6.46
N PHE A 60 0.81 -0.63 -5.67
CA PHE A 60 0.32 -0.87 -4.32
C PHE A 60 -0.88 -1.83 -4.29
N PHE A 61 -1.85 -1.65 -5.19
CA PHE A 61 -3.01 -2.52 -5.29
C PHE A 61 -2.63 -3.94 -5.70
N LEU A 62 -1.78 -4.08 -6.72
CA LEU A 62 -1.32 -5.39 -7.18
C LEU A 62 -0.59 -6.17 -6.08
N LEU A 63 0.36 -5.52 -5.39
CA LEU A 63 1.09 -6.15 -4.28
C LEU A 63 0.17 -6.48 -3.09
N SER A 64 -0.79 -5.61 -2.79
CA SER A 64 -1.71 -5.84 -1.68
C SER A 64 -2.69 -6.96 -1.98
N GLY A 65 -3.22 -7.02 -3.20
CA GLY A 65 -4.08 -8.12 -3.67
C GLY A 65 -3.34 -9.45 -3.62
N PHE A 66 -2.12 -9.50 -4.15
CA PHE A 66 -1.28 -10.71 -4.08
C PHE A 66 -1.07 -11.21 -2.64
N LEU A 67 -0.67 -10.33 -1.72
CA LEU A 67 -0.44 -10.71 -0.31
C LEU A 67 -1.73 -11.04 0.45
N VAL A 68 -2.83 -10.37 0.13
CA VAL A 68 -4.15 -10.68 0.68
C VAL A 68 -4.56 -12.09 0.30
N THR A 69 -4.47 -12.43 -0.99
CA THR A 69 -4.82 -13.75 -1.51
C THR A 69 -3.91 -14.83 -0.92
N ALA A 70 -2.59 -14.61 -0.91
CA ALA A 70 -1.64 -15.54 -0.29
C ALA A 70 -1.95 -15.78 1.20
N SER A 71 -2.31 -14.73 1.94
CA SER A 71 -2.68 -14.84 3.34
C SER A 71 -4.04 -15.54 3.55
N ALA A 72 -5.00 -15.34 2.65
CA ALA A 72 -6.31 -15.97 2.71
C ALA A 72 -6.27 -17.47 2.37
N LEU A 73 -5.38 -17.88 1.46
CA LEU A 73 -5.16 -19.28 1.09
C LEU A 73 -4.22 -20.03 2.06
N SER A 74 -3.69 -19.37 3.10
CA SER A 74 -2.85 -20.04 4.10
C SER A 74 -3.65 -21.07 4.92
N GLU A 75 -2.96 -22.06 5.46
CA GLU A 75 -3.55 -23.19 6.21
C GLU A 75 -4.36 -22.77 7.45
N ARG A 76 -4.22 -21.53 7.92
CA ARG A 76 -4.90 -21.00 9.11
C ARG A 76 -6.38 -20.68 8.90
N GLY A 77 -6.85 -20.68 7.64
CA GLY A 77 -8.25 -20.51 7.27
C GLY A 77 -8.77 -19.06 7.34
N LEU A 78 -9.94 -18.85 6.70
CA LEU A 78 -10.53 -17.52 6.50
C LEU A 78 -10.86 -16.78 7.82
N ARG A 79 -11.30 -17.52 8.85
CA ARG A 79 -11.64 -16.93 10.16
C ARG A 79 -10.42 -16.27 10.82
N HIS A 80 -9.27 -16.94 10.79
CA HIS A 80 -8.02 -16.40 11.33
C HIS A 80 -7.54 -15.17 10.54
N PHE A 81 -7.69 -15.22 9.22
CA PHE A 81 -7.37 -14.09 8.33
C PHE A 81 -8.20 -12.85 8.66
N ILE A 82 -9.52 -12.99 8.80
CA ILE A 82 -10.43 -11.87 9.12
C ILE A 82 -10.10 -11.32 10.52
N ALA A 83 -10.01 -12.18 11.53
CA ALA A 83 -9.73 -11.77 12.92
C ALA A 83 -8.41 -10.98 13.02
N SER A 84 -7.34 -11.46 12.37
CA SER A 84 -6.04 -10.78 12.36
C SER A 84 -6.10 -9.39 11.73
N ARG A 85 -6.96 -9.16 10.74
CA ARG A 85 -7.13 -7.85 10.10
C ARG A 85 -7.99 -6.92 10.94
N VAL A 86 -9.08 -7.42 11.52
CA VAL A 86 -9.95 -6.63 12.40
C VAL A 86 -9.16 -6.11 13.59
N LEU A 87 -8.42 -6.98 14.28
CA LEU A 87 -7.59 -6.61 15.43
C LEU A 87 -6.44 -5.65 15.07
N ARG A 88 -6.05 -5.57 13.80
CA ARG A 88 -5.02 -4.63 13.34
C ARG A 88 -5.57 -3.26 12.94
N ILE A 89 -6.74 -3.21 12.31
CA ILE A 89 -7.27 -1.98 11.69
C ILE A 89 -8.24 -1.25 12.65
N TYR A 90 -9.17 -1.97 13.28
CA TYR A 90 -10.24 -1.37 14.06
C TYR A 90 -9.76 -0.62 15.31
N PRO A 91 -8.80 -1.12 16.10
CA PRO A 91 -8.36 -0.39 17.30
C PRO A 91 -7.81 0.99 16.97
N ALA A 92 -6.95 1.09 15.94
CA ALA A 92 -6.40 2.35 15.49
C ALA A 92 -7.49 3.27 14.93
N LEU A 93 -8.43 2.72 14.15
CA LEU A 93 -9.56 3.48 13.63
C LEU A 93 -10.40 4.09 14.75
N VAL A 94 -10.82 3.28 15.74
CA VAL A 94 -11.65 3.74 16.87
C VAL A 94 -10.95 4.85 17.64
N VAL A 95 -9.66 4.69 17.95
CA VAL A 95 -8.89 5.71 18.67
C VAL A 95 -8.77 7.00 17.85
N CYS A 96 -8.37 6.91 16.58
CA CYS A 96 -8.24 8.08 15.72
C CYS A 96 -9.58 8.81 15.54
N THR A 97 -10.67 8.08 15.32
CA THR A 97 -12.00 8.66 15.18
C THR A 97 -12.47 9.32 16.48
N ALA A 98 -12.26 8.69 17.63
CA ALA A 98 -12.61 9.27 18.92
C ALA A 98 -11.84 10.57 19.19
N LEU A 99 -10.53 10.60 18.91
CA LEU A 99 -9.72 11.81 19.04
C LEU A 99 -10.18 12.92 18.09
N MET A 100 -10.49 12.57 16.84
CA MET A 100 -11.00 13.54 15.86
C MET A 100 -12.33 14.16 16.33
N VAL A 101 -13.26 13.36 16.83
CA VAL A 101 -14.60 13.86 17.22
C VAL A 101 -14.60 14.56 18.58
N LEU A 102 -13.81 14.11 19.56
CA LEU A 102 -13.88 14.58 20.94
C LEU A 102 -12.82 15.62 21.31
N VAL A 103 -11.76 15.78 20.51
CA VAL A 103 -10.63 16.67 20.84
C VAL A 103 -10.37 17.70 19.74
N LEU A 104 -10.34 17.29 18.47
CA LEU A 104 -10.01 18.18 17.34
C LEU A 104 -11.23 18.84 16.70
N GLY A 105 -12.37 18.15 16.71
CA GLY A 105 -13.64 18.62 16.17
C GLY A 105 -14.53 19.51 17.05
N PRO A 106 -14.51 19.45 18.40
CA PRO A 106 -15.23 20.41 19.24
C PRO A 106 -14.52 21.76 19.30
#